data_AF-Q3HKG6-F1
#
_entry.id   AF-Q3HKG6-F1
#
_cell.length_a   1.000
_cell.length_b   1.000
_cell.length_c   1.000
_cell.angle_alpha   90.00
_cell.angle_beta   90.00
_cell.angle_gamma   90.00
#
_symmetry.space_group_name_H-M   'P 1'
#
loop_
_entity.id
_entity.type
_entity.pdbx_description
1 polymer ?
#
loop_
_entity_poly.entity_id
_entity_poly.type
_entity_poly.pdbx_seq_one_letter_code
_entity_poly.pdbx_strand_id
1 'polypeptide(L)'
;MTSDQTPARPALLVLGMHRSGTSALAGVLGRAGFALPQELMPPTEHNPRGYFESTRIFRLNDALLAAAGSSWDDWRAFDADWHLSPAAEPFHAEAQEALAAEFPGTAPIVLKDPRICRLLPFWTRALTEAGFRPLAVCTHRPAREVGASLARRNGWPEARGLLLWLRHVLDAEAQTRGRPRVFVSYDGLLADWRGTLGRIAEAFDLALPRPLDEAAPEIEAFLSADLRHAPETPAAAAGLSDWIARPEEILDRKAAGEDRPGDRETLDRIAAEVAAAAPLLADLSGAVEEQGARLEREAALRHEAQTILQQERQRLDDLTAELQLQLHHRTLHVAELERHAGELAQQLRQKTQHAAELERHAEELAQQLRQQRSHAAELERHAGELSALTHELRQQVHHKGRHVQELEAHSGELEARLLALEAEHAALLGSTSWKVTHPLRRMSLALRRPKT
;
A
#
# COMPACT_ATOMS: atom_id res chain seq x y z
N MET A 1 37.15 73.11 27.48
CA MET A 1 36.18 72.01 27.41
C MET A 1 36.79 70.93 26.53
N THR A 2 37.63 70.07 27.13
CA THR A 2 38.15 68.87 26.49
C THR A 2 37.02 67.83 26.53
N SER A 3 36.41 67.57 25.38
CA SER A 3 35.43 66.49 25.25
C SER A 3 36.10 65.18 25.62
N ASP A 4 35.65 64.60 26.73
CA ASP A 4 36.02 63.26 27.20
C ASP A 4 35.42 62.24 26.22
N GLN A 5 36.05 62.06 25.05
CA GLN A 5 35.66 61.02 24.10
C GLN A 5 36.14 59.70 24.66
N THR A 6 35.20 58.89 25.19
CA THR A 6 35.46 57.50 25.53
C THR A 6 36.08 56.81 24.31
N PRO A 7 37.23 56.12 24.45
CA PRO A 7 37.89 55.48 23.32
C PRO A 7 36.95 54.45 22.69
N ALA A 8 36.86 54.49 21.35
CA ALA A 8 35.98 53.61 20.59
C ALA A 8 36.31 52.13 20.86
N ARG A 9 35.28 51.35 21.20
CA ARG A 9 35.39 49.95 21.61
C ARG A 9 35.79 49.07 20.42
N PRO A 10 36.88 48.26 20.47
CA PRO A 10 37.26 47.43 19.34
C PRO A 10 36.18 46.42 18.94
N ALA A 11 35.92 46.32 17.64
CA ALA A 11 35.03 45.33 17.05
C ALA A 11 35.78 44.52 15.98
N LEU A 12 36.11 43.28 16.29
CA LEU A 12 36.71 42.35 15.33
C LEU A 12 35.62 41.83 14.39
N LEU A 13 35.71 42.23 13.13
CA LEU A 13 34.87 41.74 12.04
C LEU A 13 35.51 40.49 11.47
N VAL A 14 34.92 39.32 11.74
CA VAL A 14 35.39 38.05 11.15
C VAL A 14 34.78 37.90 9.77
N LEU A 15 35.60 38.11 8.74
CA LEU A 15 35.19 38.13 7.34
C LEU A 15 35.73 36.89 6.63
N GLY A 16 34.87 36.18 5.93
CA GLY A 16 35.22 35.04 5.09
C GLY A 16 33.97 34.31 4.64
N MET A 17 34.08 33.54 3.56
CA MET A 17 32.98 32.71 3.09
C MET A 17 32.56 31.69 4.17
N HIS A 18 31.30 31.25 4.13
CA HIS A 18 30.87 30.07 4.89
C HIS A 18 31.86 28.92 4.64
N ARG A 19 32.15 28.13 5.68
CA ARG A 19 33.10 27.00 5.63
C ARG A 19 34.58 27.40 5.49
N SER A 20 34.92 28.69 5.48
CA SER A 20 36.32 29.19 5.49
C SER A 20 36.92 29.38 6.89
N GLY A 21 36.45 28.61 7.88
CA GLY A 21 36.97 28.72 9.25
C GLY A 21 36.44 29.89 10.07
N THR A 22 35.46 30.66 9.58
CA THR A 22 34.90 31.83 10.30
C THR A 22 34.33 31.50 11.69
N SER A 23 33.65 30.36 11.84
CA SER A 23 33.17 29.90 13.16
C SER A 23 34.29 29.41 14.08
N ALA A 24 35.33 28.79 13.53
CA ALA A 24 36.49 28.37 14.32
C ALA A 24 37.22 29.61 14.87
N LEU A 25 37.49 30.60 14.01
CA LEU A 25 38.11 31.86 14.41
C LEU A 25 37.26 32.63 15.43
N ALA A 26 35.96 32.80 15.20
CA ALA A 26 35.07 33.48 16.15
C ALA A 26 35.01 32.74 17.50
N GLY A 27 34.96 31.41 17.50
CA GLY A 27 34.96 30.61 18.71
C GLY A 27 36.28 30.66 19.50
N VAL A 28 37.41 30.80 18.81
CA VAL A 28 38.73 31.04 19.44
C VAL A 28 38.79 32.43 20.04
N LEU A 29 38.36 33.47 19.31
CA LEU A 29 38.33 34.85 19.81
C LEU A 29 37.40 35.00 21.02
N GLY A 30 36.22 34.36 21.00
CA GLY A 30 35.33 34.34 22.16
C GLY A 30 35.98 33.75 23.42
N ARG A 31 36.74 32.65 23.27
CA ARG A 31 37.49 32.02 24.38
C ARG A 31 38.69 32.84 24.85
N ALA A 32 39.27 33.64 23.96
CA ALA A 32 40.26 34.66 24.28
C ALA A 32 39.66 35.90 24.98
N GLY A 33 38.35 35.88 25.29
CA GLY A 33 37.67 36.87 26.12
C GLY A 33 37.03 38.02 25.35
N PHE A 34 36.96 37.94 24.02
CA PHE A 34 36.12 38.88 23.26
C PHE A 34 34.63 38.57 23.48
N ALA A 35 33.81 39.61 23.59
CA ALA A 35 32.37 39.45 23.74
C ALA A 35 31.75 38.92 22.43
N LEU A 36 31.04 37.80 22.54
CA LEU A 36 30.16 37.27 21.51
C LEU A 36 28.77 37.89 21.64
N PRO A 37 27.92 37.83 20.60
CA PRO A 37 26.53 38.26 20.69
C PRO A 37 25.76 37.56 21.82
N GLN A 38 24.76 38.24 22.38
CA GLN A 38 23.87 37.70 23.41
C GLN A 38 23.00 36.56 22.86
N GLU A 39 22.42 36.74 21.67
CA GLU A 39 21.56 35.75 21.03
C GLU A 39 22.30 35.04 19.90
N LEU A 40 23.12 34.05 20.28
CA LEU A 40 23.80 33.20 19.31
C LEU A 40 22.82 32.29 18.56
N MET A 41 23.02 32.19 17.24
CA MET A 41 22.33 31.22 16.41
C MET A 41 22.60 29.79 16.89
N PRO A 42 21.55 28.96 17.06
CA PRO A 42 21.69 27.61 17.61
C PRO A 42 22.54 26.72 16.69
N PRO A 43 23.28 25.74 17.26
CA PRO A 43 24.00 24.75 16.47
C PRO A 43 23.03 23.86 15.67
N THR A 44 23.51 23.34 14.54
CA THR A 44 22.77 22.41 13.67
C THR A 44 23.64 21.21 13.32
N GLU A 45 23.10 20.22 12.60
CA GLU A 45 23.90 19.09 12.08
C GLU A 45 25.08 19.54 11.19
N HIS A 46 24.94 20.67 10.48
CA HIS A 46 25.98 21.19 9.61
C HIS A 46 27.06 21.99 10.36
N ASN A 47 26.76 22.45 11.57
CA ASN A 47 27.70 23.12 12.46
C ASN A 47 27.34 22.85 13.94
N PRO A 48 27.68 21.66 14.46
CA PRO A 48 27.27 21.25 15.80
C PRO A 48 27.92 22.06 16.92
N ARG A 49 28.98 22.82 16.61
CA ARG A 49 29.74 23.63 17.59
C ARG A 49 29.24 25.06 17.71
N GLY A 50 28.21 25.41 16.96
CA GLY A 50 27.61 26.73 16.95
C GLY A 50 28.19 27.63 15.86
N TYR A 51 27.36 28.53 15.38
CA TYR A 51 27.74 29.45 14.32
C TYR A 51 28.55 30.63 14.84
N PHE A 52 28.39 31.02 16.11
CA PHE A 52 28.96 32.26 16.66
C PHE A 52 28.46 33.51 15.91
N GLU A 53 27.27 33.41 15.32
CA GLU A 53 26.55 34.48 14.62
C GLU A 53 25.39 34.95 15.50
N SER A 54 25.05 36.24 15.49
CA SER A 54 23.81 36.72 16.12
C SER A 54 22.62 36.34 15.24
N THR A 55 21.56 35.78 15.83
CA THR A 55 20.31 35.49 15.11
C THR A 55 19.67 36.78 14.58
N ARG A 56 19.72 37.87 15.36
CA ARG A 56 19.15 39.17 14.98
C ARG A 56 19.89 39.78 13.80
N ILE A 57 21.22 39.83 13.87
CA ILE A 57 22.07 40.38 12.80
C ILE A 57 22.00 39.52 11.53
N PHE A 58 21.94 38.20 11.68
CA PHE A 58 21.73 37.28 10.54
C PHE A 58 20.45 37.61 9.77
N ARG A 59 19.32 37.77 10.49
CA ARG A 59 18.03 38.12 9.85
C ARG A 59 18.07 39.48 9.19
N LEU A 60 18.71 40.46 9.85
CA LEU A 60 18.92 41.79 9.29
C LEU A 60 19.75 41.75 8.00
N ASN A 61 20.82 40.96 7.97
CA ASN A 61 21.66 40.82 6.77
C ASN A 61 20.91 40.17 5.61
N ASP A 62 20.09 39.14 5.86
CA ASP A 62 19.24 38.54 4.84
C ASP A 62 18.21 39.55 4.30
N ALA A 63 17.56 40.33 5.19
CA ALA A 63 16.59 41.35 4.79
C ALA A 63 17.23 42.48 3.97
N LEU A 64 18.44 42.92 4.37
CA LEU A 64 19.20 43.95 3.67
C LEU A 64 19.61 43.49 2.27
N LEU A 65 20.18 42.28 2.15
CA LEU A 65 20.52 41.71 0.84
C LEU A 65 19.28 41.61 -0.06
N ALA A 66 18.16 41.12 0.48
CA ALA A 66 16.92 41.00 -0.28
C ALA A 66 16.39 42.37 -0.76
N ALA A 67 16.44 43.40 0.07
CA ALA A 67 16.06 44.77 -0.30
C ALA A 67 16.96 45.35 -1.40
N ALA A 68 18.20 44.90 -1.48
CA ALA A 68 19.15 45.23 -2.54
C ALA A 68 19.07 44.29 -3.77
N GLY A 69 18.10 43.37 -3.82
CA GLY A 69 17.92 42.44 -4.94
C GLY A 69 18.96 41.31 -5.00
N SER A 70 19.59 40.99 -3.88
CA SER A 70 20.63 39.97 -3.74
C SER A 70 20.26 38.96 -2.63
N SER A 71 21.05 37.91 -2.49
CA SER A 71 20.96 36.93 -1.42
C SER A 71 22.36 36.48 -0.99
N TRP A 72 22.49 35.73 0.10
CA TRP A 72 23.79 35.23 0.57
C TRP A 72 24.50 34.31 -0.44
N ASP A 73 23.72 33.62 -1.27
CA ASP A 73 24.18 32.70 -2.31
C ASP A 73 24.24 33.32 -3.70
N ASP A 74 24.17 34.66 -3.78
CA ASP A 74 24.46 35.39 -5.00
C ASP A 74 25.96 35.66 -5.13
N TRP A 75 26.59 35.07 -6.15
CA TRP A 75 28.01 35.28 -6.45
C TRP A 75 28.26 36.50 -7.33
N ARG A 76 27.21 37.21 -7.78
CA ARG A 76 27.33 38.43 -8.60
C ARG A 76 27.78 39.62 -7.74
N ALA A 77 28.29 40.65 -8.41
CA ALA A 77 28.77 41.85 -7.75
C ALA A 77 27.63 42.52 -6.98
N PHE A 78 27.92 42.91 -5.74
CA PHE A 78 27.03 43.71 -4.92
C PHE A 78 27.42 45.18 -5.04
N ASP A 79 26.44 46.07 -5.13
CA ASP A 79 26.69 47.51 -5.16
C ASP A 79 27.15 47.99 -3.78
N ALA A 80 28.45 48.30 -3.67
CA ALA A 80 29.05 48.77 -2.43
C ALA A 80 28.46 50.11 -1.95
N ASP A 81 27.92 50.93 -2.85
CA ASP A 81 27.33 52.23 -2.53
C ASP A 81 25.85 52.16 -2.15
N TRP A 82 25.23 50.97 -2.22
CA TRP A 82 23.84 50.77 -1.83
C TRP A 82 23.54 51.24 -0.40
N HIS A 83 24.52 51.15 0.50
CA HIS A 83 24.43 51.61 1.89
C HIS A 83 24.21 53.14 2.04
N LEU A 84 24.44 53.92 0.98
CA LEU A 84 24.18 55.37 0.93
C LEU A 84 22.77 55.68 0.40
N SER A 85 22.03 54.67 -0.05
CA SER A 85 20.69 54.85 -0.59
C SER A 85 19.68 55.12 0.54
N PRO A 86 18.58 55.85 0.25
CA PRO A 86 17.48 56.00 1.22
C PRO A 86 16.86 54.67 1.66
N ALA A 87 16.96 53.62 0.84
CA ALA A 87 16.46 52.29 1.18
C ALA A 87 17.28 51.61 2.29
N ALA A 88 18.54 52.03 2.51
CA ALA A 88 19.41 51.49 3.55
C ALA A 88 19.14 52.10 4.94
N GLU A 89 18.56 53.30 5.03
CA GLU A 89 18.41 54.04 6.28
C GLU A 89 17.56 53.30 7.35
N PRO A 90 16.41 52.66 7.02
CA PRO A 90 15.69 51.85 8.00
C PRO A 90 16.52 50.70 8.58
N PHE A 91 17.32 50.04 7.73
CA PHE A 91 18.21 48.96 8.17
C PHE A 91 19.34 49.49 9.05
N HIS A 92 19.82 50.70 8.80
CA HIS A 92 20.86 51.33 9.61
C HIS A 92 20.37 51.58 11.04
N ALA A 93 19.13 52.08 11.21
CA ALA A 93 18.51 52.22 12.52
C ALA A 93 18.36 50.87 13.23
N GLU A 94 17.89 49.84 12.52
CA GLU A 94 17.78 48.47 13.06
C GLU A 94 19.14 47.88 13.43
N ALA A 95 20.21 48.19 12.67
CA ALA A 95 21.57 47.78 12.98
C ALA A 95 22.08 48.42 14.28
N GLN A 96 21.78 49.71 14.52
CA GLN A 96 22.13 50.37 15.79
C GLN A 96 21.47 49.67 16.98
N GLU A 97 20.17 49.37 16.87
CA GLU A 97 19.43 48.65 17.91
C GLU A 97 19.97 47.24 18.14
N ALA A 98 20.28 46.52 17.05
CA ALA A 98 20.84 45.19 17.11
C ALA A 98 22.22 45.19 17.79
N LEU A 99 23.10 46.12 17.44
CA LEU A 99 24.43 46.25 18.06
C LEU A 99 24.33 46.55 19.56
N ALA A 100 23.44 47.45 19.96
CA ALA A 100 23.22 47.77 21.37
C ALA A 100 22.67 46.57 22.17
N ALA A 101 21.72 45.83 21.59
CA ALA A 101 21.11 44.66 22.23
C ALA A 101 22.08 43.47 22.32
N GLU A 102 22.86 43.21 21.27
CA GLU A 102 23.76 42.06 21.20
C GLU A 102 25.06 42.26 21.96
N PHE A 103 25.48 43.51 22.19
CA PHE A 103 26.76 43.83 22.83
C PHE A 103 26.66 44.90 23.93
N PRO A 104 25.85 44.71 24.99
CA PRO A 104 25.61 45.73 26.02
C PRO A 104 26.81 46.05 26.94
N GLY A 105 27.86 45.21 26.94
CA GLY A 105 29.04 45.37 27.80
C GLY A 105 30.10 46.34 27.27
N THR A 106 31.30 46.32 27.88
CA THR A 106 32.45 47.18 27.47
C THR A 106 33.61 46.41 26.85
N ALA A 107 33.66 45.07 26.99
CA ALA A 107 34.73 44.23 26.44
C ALA A 107 34.77 44.27 24.92
N PRO A 108 35.92 44.26 24.23
CA PRO A 108 35.96 44.27 22.77
C PRO A 108 35.14 43.10 22.18
N ILE A 109 34.49 43.32 21.03
CA ILE A 109 33.51 42.38 20.47
C ILE A 109 34.06 41.58 19.31
N VAL A 110 33.43 40.45 19.04
CA VAL A 110 33.52 39.73 17.77
C VAL A 110 32.16 39.81 17.09
N LEU A 111 32.15 40.39 15.89
CA LEU A 111 31.01 40.35 15.00
C LEU A 111 31.34 39.47 13.80
N LYS A 112 30.55 38.42 13.62
CA LYS A 112 30.75 37.43 12.57
C LYS A 112 29.41 37.12 11.91
N ASP A 113 29.38 37.29 10.60
CA ASP A 113 28.41 36.74 9.66
C ASP A 113 29.07 36.82 8.27
N PRO A 114 29.20 35.71 7.53
CA PRO A 114 29.82 35.71 6.20
C PRO A 114 29.25 36.75 5.22
N ARG A 115 27.97 37.13 5.34
CA ARG A 115 27.34 38.17 4.51
C ARG A 115 27.97 39.55 4.68
N ILE A 116 28.58 39.82 5.84
CA ILE A 116 29.24 41.09 6.12
C ILE A 116 30.39 41.34 5.13
N CYS A 117 30.98 40.30 4.52
CA CYS A 117 31.96 40.47 3.45
C CYS A 117 31.45 41.33 2.29
N ARG A 118 30.14 41.24 2.01
CA ARG A 118 29.47 41.97 0.92
C ARG A 118 28.86 43.29 1.40
N LEU A 119 28.57 43.38 2.69
CA LEU A 119 27.88 44.49 3.35
C LEU A 119 28.83 45.36 4.19
N LEU A 120 30.14 45.29 3.96
CA LEU A 120 31.11 45.87 4.86
C LEU A 120 31.02 47.39 4.98
N PRO A 121 30.77 48.18 3.90
CA PRO A 121 30.54 49.62 4.02
C PRO A 121 29.41 49.96 4.99
N PHE A 122 28.26 49.27 4.86
CA PHE A 122 27.10 49.41 5.74
C PHE A 122 27.48 49.12 7.20
N TRP A 123 28.08 47.95 7.47
CA TRP A 123 28.44 47.57 8.84
C TRP A 123 29.52 48.43 9.46
N THR A 124 30.44 48.95 8.65
CA THR A 124 31.49 49.86 9.14
C THR A 124 30.89 51.18 9.59
N ARG A 125 29.96 51.74 8.81
CA ARG A 125 29.20 52.94 9.20
C ARG A 125 28.42 52.65 10.50
N ALA A 126 27.64 51.56 10.53
CA ALA A 126 26.85 51.18 11.70
C ALA A 126 27.69 51.00 12.96
N LEU A 127 28.81 50.27 12.89
CA LEU A 127 29.70 50.08 14.03
C LEU A 127 30.34 51.39 14.50
N THR A 128 30.81 52.23 13.57
CA THR A 128 31.47 53.49 13.92
C THR A 128 30.50 54.43 14.63
N GLU A 129 29.27 54.57 14.12
CA GLU A 129 28.22 55.39 14.74
C GLU A 129 27.76 54.82 16.09
N ALA A 130 27.81 53.51 16.27
CA ALA A 130 27.55 52.83 17.54
C ALA A 130 28.73 52.91 18.55
N GLY A 131 29.79 53.67 18.25
CA GLY A 131 30.94 53.87 19.14
C GLY A 131 31.97 52.74 19.12
N PHE A 132 31.92 51.86 18.12
CA PHE A 132 32.93 50.82 17.92
C PHE A 132 34.04 51.28 16.98
N ARG A 133 35.22 50.66 17.11
CA ARG A 133 36.35 50.74 16.18
C ARG A 133 36.38 49.44 15.35
N PRO A 134 35.91 49.44 14.08
CA PRO A 134 35.88 48.24 13.25
C PRO A 134 37.29 47.80 12.83
N LEU A 135 37.60 46.51 13.00
CA LEU A 135 38.89 45.91 12.70
C LEU A 135 38.69 44.61 11.93
N ALA A 136 39.18 44.51 10.71
CA ALA A 136 38.84 43.41 9.82
C ALA A 136 39.79 42.21 9.94
N VAL A 137 39.28 41.06 10.36
CA VAL A 137 40.00 39.78 10.36
C VAL A 137 39.49 38.92 9.20
N CYS A 138 40.22 38.93 8.10
CA CYS A 138 39.88 38.20 6.89
C CYS A 138 40.42 36.77 6.98
N THR A 139 39.54 35.77 7.05
CA THR A 139 39.91 34.36 7.08
C THR A 139 39.53 33.65 5.79
N HIS A 140 40.43 32.79 5.31
CA HIS A 140 40.15 31.93 4.16
C HIS A 140 40.52 30.48 4.42
N ARG A 141 40.05 29.61 3.52
CA ARG A 141 40.34 28.19 3.42
C ARG A 141 40.48 27.87 1.93
N PRO A 142 41.23 26.82 1.53
CA PRO A 142 41.31 26.41 0.14
C PRO A 142 39.93 26.34 -0.53
N ALA A 143 39.79 26.97 -1.68
CA ALA A 143 38.52 27.20 -2.36
C ALA A 143 37.81 25.90 -2.70
N ARG A 144 38.56 24.86 -3.11
CA ARG A 144 38.02 23.52 -3.40
C ARG A 144 37.38 22.87 -2.18
N GLU A 145 37.96 23.02 -1.00
CA GLU A 145 37.38 22.46 0.22
C GLU A 145 36.08 23.18 0.59
N VAL A 146 36.03 24.50 0.39
CA VAL A 146 34.80 25.28 0.56
C VAL A 146 33.75 24.88 -0.46
N GLY A 147 34.12 24.79 -1.74
CA GLY A 147 33.27 24.36 -2.84
C GLY A 147 32.67 22.97 -2.62
N ALA A 148 33.51 21.98 -2.30
CA ALA A 148 33.09 20.62 -1.99
C ALA A 148 32.23 20.54 -0.72
N SER A 149 32.52 21.36 0.30
CA SER A 149 31.68 21.44 1.50
C SER A 149 30.30 22.02 1.21
N LEU A 150 30.19 23.03 0.35
CA LEU A 150 28.92 23.63 -0.05
C LEU A 150 28.12 22.70 -0.98
N ALA A 151 28.79 22.04 -1.92
CA ALA A 151 28.16 21.05 -2.79
C ALA A 151 27.49 19.94 -1.98
N ARG A 152 28.20 19.37 -0.99
CA ARG A 152 27.64 18.34 -0.09
C ARG A 152 26.46 18.83 0.75
N ARG A 153 26.51 20.08 1.22
CA ARG A 153 25.45 20.66 2.08
C ARG A 153 24.19 21.01 1.29
N ASN A 154 24.36 21.63 0.12
CA ASN A 154 23.27 22.27 -0.61
C ASN A 154 22.79 21.48 -1.83
N GLY A 155 23.50 20.41 -2.22
CA GLY A 155 23.22 19.68 -3.47
C GLY A 155 23.56 20.47 -4.73
N TRP A 156 24.40 21.51 -4.61
CA TRP A 156 24.78 22.37 -5.73
C TRP A 156 26.02 21.84 -6.47
N PRO A 157 26.21 22.23 -7.76
CA PRO A 157 27.48 22.04 -8.43
C PRO A 157 28.62 22.74 -7.67
N GLU A 158 29.78 22.08 -7.56
CA GLU A 158 30.98 22.61 -6.88
C GLU A 158 31.37 24.00 -7.43
N ALA A 159 31.21 24.23 -8.73
CA ALA A 159 31.49 25.49 -9.40
C ALA A 159 30.74 26.69 -8.77
N ARG A 160 29.49 26.49 -8.32
CA ARG A 160 28.73 27.55 -7.60
C ARG A 160 29.39 27.88 -6.26
N GLY A 161 29.85 26.85 -5.53
CA GLY A 161 30.59 27.04 -4.29
C GLY A 161 31.92 27.78 -4.49
N LEU A 162 32.63 27.50 -5.58
CA LEU A 162 33.87 28.20 -5.96
C LEU A 162 33.61 29.68 -6.29
N LEU A 163 32.55 29.98 -7.07
CA LEU A 163 32.15 31.36 -7.38
C LEU A 163 31.73 32.13 -6.12
N LEU A 164 31.02 31.48 -5.19
CA LEU A 164 30.66 32.09 -3.92
C LEU A 164 31.88 32.37 -3.05
N TRP A 165 32.80 31.42 -2.94
CA TRP A 165 34.08 31.64 -2.26
C TRP A 165 34.80 32.85 -2.85
N LEU A 166 34.93 32.89 -4.18
CA LEU A 166 35.61 33.97 -4.89
C LEU A 166 34.96 35.32 -4.63
N ARG A 167 33.63 35.42 -4.75
CA ARG A 167 32.89 36.65 -4.48
C ARG A 167 33.16 37.18 -3.07
N HIS A 168 33.05 36.33 -2.06
CA HIS A 168 33.20 36.76 -0.66
C HIS A 168 34.63 37.20 -0.33
N VAL A 169 35.65 36.51 -0.85
CA VAL A 169 37.05 36.91 -0.59
C VAL A 169 37.42 38.18 -1.35
N LEU A 170 36.93 38.37 -2.57
CA LEU A 170 37.14 39.61 -3.33
C LEU A 170 36.44 40.80 -2.67
N ASP A 171 35.18 40.65 -2.26
CA ASP A 171 34.44 41.73 -1.60
C ASP A 171 35.09 42.08 -0.25
N ALA A 172 35.45 41.08 0.57
CA ALA A 172 36.14 41.31 1.85
C ALA A 172 37.51 41.99 1.64
N GLU A 173 38.32 41.52 0.68
CA GLU A 173 39.61 42.15 0.41
C GLU A 173 39.42 43.59 -0.09
N ALA A 174 38.56 43.81 -1.08
CA ALA A 174 38.37 45.14 -1.67
C ALA A 174 37.81 46.15 -0.67
N GLN A 175 36.77 45.78 0.08
CA GLN A 175 36.05 46.68 0.99
C GLN A 175 36.84 46.97 2.29
N THR A 176 37.87 46.18 2.61
CA THR A 176 38.74 46.43 3.77
C THR A 176 39.97 47.29 3.45
N ARG A 177 40.22 47.61 2.17
CA ARG A 177 41.38 48.44 1.79
C ARG A 177 41.31 49.81 2.47
N GLY A 178 42.47 50.32 2.88
CA GLY A 178 42.58 51.60 3.58
C GLY A 178 42.09 51.58 5.04
N ARG A 179 41.75 50.41 5.57
CA ARG A 179 41.33 50.21 6.96
C ARG A 179 42.24 49.19 7.66
N PRO A 180 42.30 49.19 9.01
CA PRO A 180 43.01 48.15 9.74
C PRO A 180 42.46 46.77 9.38
N ARG A 181 43.30 45.92 8.79
CA ARG A 181 42.96 44.57 8.38
C ARG A 181 44.11 43.60 8.61
N VAL A 182 43.78 42.34 8.88
CA VAL A 182 44.72 41.22 8.97
C VAL A 182 44.14 40.02 8.23
N PHE A 183 44.99 39.26 7.56
CA PHE A 183 44.62 38.02 6.87
C PHE A 183 45.13 36.83 7.67
N VAL A 184 44.29 35.80 7.78
CA VAL A 184 44.61 34.53 8.44
C VAL A 184 44.05 33.39 7.60
N SER A 185 44.63 32.20 7.69
CA SER A 185 44.08 31.01 7.05
C SER A 185 43.52 30.06 8.09
N TYR A 186 42.52 29.27 7.71
CA TYR A 186 41.96 28.21 8.55
C TYR A 186 43.04 27.20 8.96
N ASP A 187 43.89 26.81 8.01
CA ASP A 187 44.98 25.86 8.29
C ASP A 187 46.03 26.46 9.21
N GLY A 188 46.34 27.76 9.06
CA GLY A 188 47.22 28.49 9.97
C GLY A 188 46.64 28.62 11.37
N LEU A 189 45.34 28.85 11.50
CA LEU A 189 44.64 28.87 12.78
C LEU A 189 44.70 27.50 13.47
N LEU A 190 44.51 26.41 12.73
CA LEU A 190 44.57 25.05 13.29
C LEU A 190 45.99 24.62 13.65
N ALA A 191 46.98 25.00 12.84
CA ALA A 191 48.38 24.65 13.06
C ALA A 191 49.01 25.45 14.22
N ASP A 192 48.74 26.75 14.28
CA ASP A 192 49.26 27.65 15.31
C ASP A 192 48.24 28.76 15.65
N TRP A 193 47.27 28.41 16.48
CA TRP A 193 46.27 29.36 16.95
C TRP A 193 46.89 30.47 17.83
N ARG A 194 47.98 30.18 18.55
CA ARG A 194 48.65 31.16 19.43
C ARG A 194 49.31 32.24 18.60
N GLY A 195 50.12 31.86 17.61
CA GLY A 195 50.71 32.80 16.66
C GLY A 195 49.66 33.57 15.86
N THR A 196 48.55 32.92 15.49
CA THR A 196 47.42 33.58 14.82
C THR A 196 46.81 34.69 15.67
N LEU A 197 46.50 34.43 16.95
CA LEU A 197 46.00 35.46 17.87
C LEU A 197 47.03 36.55 18.15
N GLY A 198 48.32 36.18 18.28
CA GLY A 198 49.41 37.14 18.45
C GLY A 198 49.49 38.15 17.30
N ARG A 199 49.39 37.68 16.05
CA ARG A 199 49.39 38.56 14.87
C ARG A 199 48.15 39.46 14.81
N ILE A 200 46.97 38.96 15.18
CA ILE A 200 45.75 39.78 15.26
C ILE A 200 45.92 40.88 16.31
N ALA A 201 46.47 40.54 17.48
CA ALA A 201 46.71 41.49 18.56
C ALA A 201 47.73 42.57 18.16
N GLU A 202 48.85 42.16 17.56
CA GLU A 202 49.90 43.06 17.07
C GLU A 202 49.41 43.98 15.95
N ALA A 203 48.73 43.43 14.94
CA ALA A 203 48.25 44.20 13.78
C ALA A 203 47.27 45.33 14.16
N PHE A 204 46.56 45.19 15.28
CA PHE A 204 45.56 46.15 15.73
C PHE A 204 45.90 46.90 17.01
N ASP A 205 47.11 46.69 17.54
CA ASP A 205 47.55 47.22 18.84
C ASP A 205 46.49 46.93 19.92
N LEU A 206 46.13 45.66 20.06
CA LEU A 206 45.11 45.18 20.98
C LEU A 206 45.71 44.35 22.11
N ALA A 207 45.38 44.72 23.35
CA ALA A 207 45.52 43.80 24.47
C ALA A 207 44.41 42.74 24.40
N LEU A 208 44.80 41.46 24.40
CA LEU A 208 43.84 40.36 24.47
C LEU A 208 43.10 40.43 25.83
N PRO A 209 41.76 40.32 25.85
CA PRO A 209 40.99 40.43 27.10
C PRO A 209 41.33 39.38 28.14
N ARG A 210 41.79 38.20 27.69
CA ARG A 210 42.23 37.09 28.53
C ARG A 210 43.66 36.67 28.14
N PRO A 211 44.54 36.38 29.12
CA PRO A 211 45.85 35.80 28.83
C PRO A 211 45.74 34.48 28.06
N LEU A 212 46.60 34.27 27.06
CA LEU A 212 46.53 33.09 26.19
C LEU A 212 46.75 31.78 26.95
N ASP A 213 47.62 31.76 27.96
CA ASP A 213 47.89 30.57 28.77
C ASP A 213 46.67 30.15 29.58
N GLU A 214 45.85 31.11 30.03
CA GLU A 214 44.59 30.83 30.72
C GLU A 214 43.50 30.33 29.78
N ALA A 215 43.44 30.86 28.55
CA ALA A 215 42.46 30.48 27.54
C ALA A 215 42.79 29.16 26.83
N ALA A 216 44.05 28.73 26.88
CA ALA A 216 44.59 27.62 26.10
C ALA A 216 43.81 26.30 26.25
N PRO A 217 43.47 25.81 27.46
CA PRO A 217 42.76 24.52 27.58
C PRO A 217 41.40 24.52 26.88
N GLU A 218 40.66 25.63 26.96
CA GLU A 218 39.35 25.77 26.32
C GLU A 218 39.46 25.91 24.80
N ILE A 219 40.49 26.61 24.32
CA ILE A 219 40.76 26.79 22.89
C ILE A 219 41.23 25.48 22.26
N GLU A 220 42.17 24.76 22.88
CA GLU A 220 42.68 23.49 22.40
C GLU A 220 41.59 22.41 22.40
N ALA A 221 40.78 22.32 23.47
CA ALA A 221 39.64 21.43 23.51
C ALA A 221 38.63 21.73 22.39
N PHE A 222 38.35 23.02 22.14
CA PHE A 222 37.51 23.46 21.04
C PHE A 222 38.12 23.01 19.69
N LEU A 223 39.32 23.45 19.32
CA LEU A 223 39.94 23.16 18.02
C LEU A 223 40.23 21.68 17.76
N SER A 224 40.47 20.86 18.80
CA SER A 224 40.73 19.42 18.65
C SER A 224 39.62 18.66 17.93
N ALA A 225 38.37 19.15 18.00
CA ALA A 225 37.26 18.57 17.27
C ALA A 225 37.25 18.95 15.78
N ASP A 226 37.80 20.11 15.38
CA ASP A 226 37.91 20.50 13.97
C ASP A 226 38.97 19.68 13.24
N LEU A 227 40.09 19.39 13.91
CA LEU A 227 41.16 18.56 13.37
C LEU A 227 40.70 17.14 13.00
N ARG A 228 39.68 16.61 13.69
CA ARG A 228 39.09 15.28 13.39
C ARG A 228 38.17 15.27 12.17
N HIS A 229 37.75 16.44 11.69
CA HIS A 229 36.86 16.60 10.55
C HIS A 229 37.56 17.20 9.32
N ALA A 230 38.87 17.42 9.38
CA ALA A 230 39.66 17.83 8.22
C ALA A 230 39.56 16.72 7.15
N PRO A 231 39.01 17.02 5.95
CA PRO A 231 38.97 16.05 4.88
C PRO A 231 40.40 15.72 4.42
N GLU A 232 40.62 14.46 4.00
CA GLU A 232 41.80 14.09 3.24
C GLU A 232 41.95 15.04 2.05
N THR A 233 43.12 15.66 1.95
CA THR A 233 43.48 16.66 0.95
C THR A 233 43.11 16.19 -0.46
N PRO A 234 42.24 16.89 -1.21
CA PRO A 234 42.12 16.66 -2.65
C PRO A 234 43.45 17.03 -3.31
N ALA A 235 43.95 16.16 -4.19
CA ALA A 235 45.24 16.28 -4.85
C ALA A 235 45.51 17.67 -5.47
N ALA A 236 46.80 18.02 -5.51
CA ALA A 236 47.35 19.29 -5.97
C ALA A 236 46.78 19.83 -7.30
N ALA A 237 46.40 21.11 -7.27
CA ALA A 237 46.57 22.19 -8.27
C ALA A 237 46.41 21.95 -9.79
N ALA A 238 45.88 20.82 -10.26
CA ALA A 238 45.57 20.66 -11.69
C ALA A 238 44.13 21.13 -11.99
N GLY A 239 43.99 22.13 -12.86
CA GLY A 239 42.72 22.47 -13.51
C GLY A 239 41.77 23.42 -12.77
N LEU A 240 42.23 24.20 -11.78
CA LEU A 240 41.48 25.40 -11.36
C LEU A 240 41.72 26.52 -12.36
N SER A 241 40.69 27.32 -12.63
CA SER A 241 40.87 28.56 -13.39
C SER A 241 41.70 29.56 -12.57
N ASP A 242 42.39 30.45 -13.26
CA ASP A 242 43.15 31.55 -12.64
C ASP A 242 42.29 32.42 -11.72
N TRP A 243 40.97 32.47 -11.97
CA TRP A 243 39.99 33.14 -11.11
C TRP A 243 39.95 32.59 -9.68
N ILE A 244 40.33 31.33 -9.46
CA ILE A 244 40.30 30.69 -8.14
C ILE A 244 41.72 30.54 -7.59
N ALA A 245 42.63 29.96 -8.38
CA ALA A 245 43.98 29.67 -7.92
C ALA A 245 44.73 30.95 -7.52
N ARG A 246 44.60 32.03 -8.30
CA ARG A 246 45.40 33.24 -8.06
C ARG A 246 44.95 34.01 -6.82
N PRO A 247 43.64 34.23 -6.55
CA PRO A 247 43.21 34.80 -5.29
C PRO A 247 43.59 33.95 -4.08
N GLU A 248 43.52 32.62 -4.18
CA GLU A 248 43.91 31.72 -3.08
C GLU A 248 45.40 31.91 -2.73
N GLU A 249 46.28 31.85 -3.73
CA GLU A 249 47.71 32.10 -3.54
C GLU A 249 48.01 33.49 -2.94
N ILE A 250 47.25 34.51 -3.33
CA ILE A 250 47.38 35.87 -2.78
C ILE A 250 46.96 35.90 -1.31
N LEU A 251 45.85 35.26 -0.97
CA LEU A 251 45.35 35.21 0.40
C LEU A 251 46.30 34.41 1.31
N ASP A 252 46.88 33.30 0.83
CA ASP A 252 47.89 32.53 1.56
C ASP A 252 49.12 33.39 1.90
N ARG A 253 49.63 34.16 0.93
CA ARG A 253 50.74 35.10 1.17
C ARG A 253 50.38 36.18 2.16
N LYS A 254 49.21 36.82 1.99
CA LYS A 254 48.73 37.83 2.93
C LYS A 254 48.56 37.25 4.33
N ALA A 255 48.08 36.02 4.44
CA ALA A 255 47.97 35.29 5.71
C ALA A 255 49.32 34.87 6.30
N ALA A 256 50.40 34.85 5.53
CA ALA A 256 51.78 34.72 6.02
C ALA A 256 52.44 36.07 6.35
N GLY A 257 51.73 37.19 6.17
CA GLY A 257 52.27 38.55 6.38
C GLY A 257 53.01 39.13 5.18
N GLU A 258 52.94 38.48 4.02
CA GLU A 258 53.53 38.98 2.77
C GLU A 258 52.49 39.75 1.95
N ASP A 259 52.76 41.01 1.63
CA ASP A 259 51.97 41.79 0.65
C ASP A 259 52.86 42.15 -0.54
N ARG A 260 52.52 41.65 -1.74
CA ARG A 260 53.33 41.88 -2.94
C ARG A 260 52.76 43.00 -3.81
N PRO A 261 53.61 43.86 -4.39
CA PRO A 261 53.19 44.78 -5.45
C PRO A 261 52.53 43.98 -6.59
N GLY A 262 51.35 44.38 -7.06
CA GLY A 262 50.61 43.67 -8.10
C GLY A 262 49.50 42.74 -7.60
N ASP A 263 49.48 42.35 -6.32
CA ASP A 263 48.43 41.47 -5.78
C ASP A 263 47.06 42.15 -5.85
N ARG A 264 47.00 43.45 -5.51
CA ARG A 264 45.79 44.26 -5.61
C ARG A 264 45.26 44.33 -7.04
N GLU A 265 46.12 44.69 -7.99
CA GLU A 265 45.78 44.83 -9.40
C GLU A 265 45.29 43.50 -9.98
N THR A 266 45.87 42.39 -9.52
CA THR A 266 45.45 41.04 -9.90
C THR A 266 44.03 40.72 -9.40
N LEU A 267 43.73 41.01 -8.13
CA LEU A 267 42.39 40.79 -7.58
C LEU A 267 41.35 41.70 -8.25
N ASP A 268 41.70 42.96 -8.52
CA ASP A 268 40.82 43.91 -9.22
C ASP A 268 40.50 43.45 -10.65
N ARG A 269 41.52 42.97 -11.37
CA ARG A 269 41.33 42.41 -12.72
C ARG A 269 40.39 41.20 -12.69
N ILE A 270 40.61 40.25 -11.78
CA ILE A 270 39.75 39.06 -11.65
C ILE A 270 38.33 39.44 -11.28
N ALA A 271 38.14 40.39 -10.35
CA ALA A 271 36.81 40.88 -9.99
C ALA A 271 36.07 41.48 -11.21
N ALA A 272 36.77 42.24 -12.06
CA ALA A 272 36.22 42.80 -13.28
C ALA A 272 35.89 41.73 -14.33
N GLU A 273 36.77 40.73 -14.53
CA GLU A 273 36.53 39.62 -15.45
C GLU A 273 35.30 38.79 -15.04
N VAL A 274 35.17 38.47 -13.76
CA VAL A 274 34.01 37.75 -13.21
C VAL A 274 32.73 38.57 -13.38
N ALA A 275 32.78 39.87 -13.09
CA ALA A 275 31.64 40.77 -13.27
C ALA A 275 31.20 40.85 -14.75
N ALA A 276 32.15 40.92 -15.68
CA ALA A 276 31.86 40.94 -17.11
C ALA A 276 31.25 39.62 -17.62
N ALA A 277 31.67 38.49 -17.06
CA ALA A 277 31.11 37.18 -17.41
C ALA A 277 29.79 36.86 -16.70
N ALA A 278 29.43 37.63 -15.66
CA ALA A 278 28.31 37.31 -14.79
C ALA A 278 26.96 37.14 -15.51
N PRO A 279 26.57 38.00 -16.48
CA PRO A 279 25.31 37.83 -17.20
C PRO A 279 25.24 36.50 -17.96
N LEU A 280 26.30 36.15 -18.69
CA LEU A 280 26.36 34.90 -19.45
C LEU A 280 26.32 33.66 -18.55
N LEU A 281 27.08 33.68 -17.44
CA LEU A 281 27.09 32.59 -16.47
C LEU A 281 25.74 32.45 -15.76
N ALA A 282 25.04 33.56 -15.47
CA ALA A 282 23.72 33.55 -14.88
C ALA A 282 22.68 32.97 -15.85
N ASP A 283 22.71 33.35 -17.13
CA ASP A 283 21.82 32.80 -18.16
C ASP A 283 22.03 31.28 -18.33
N LEU A 284 23.28 30.83 -18.37
CA LEU A 284 23.62 29.41 -18.44
C LEU A 284 23.15 28.66 -17.18
N SER A 285 23.37 29.22 -15.99
CA SER A 285 22.91 28.62 -14.73
C SER A 285 21.38 28.52 -14.70
N GLY A 286 20.67 29.58 -15.10
CA GLY A 286 19.21 29.60 -15.16
C GLY A 286 18.65 28.56 -16.13
N ALA A 287 19.24 28.43 -17.32
CA ALA A 287 18.83 27.42 -18.30
C ALA A 287 19.03 25.98 -17.78
N VAL A 288 20.15 25.73 -17.10
CA VAL A 288 20.44 24.42 -16.48
C VAL A 288 19.49 24.11 -15.32
N GLU A 289 19.22 25.08 -14.45
CA GLU A 289 18.27 24.94 -13.34
C GLU A 289 16.85 24.69 -13.86
N GLU A 290 16.40 25.41 -14.89
CA GLU A 290 15.09 25.20 -15.51
C GLU A 290 14.98 23.81 -16.14
N GLN A 291 16.02 23.37 -16.85
CA GLN A 291 16.08 22.03 -17.43
C GLN A 291 16.10 20.95 -16.34
N GLY A 292 16.85 21.12 -15.26
CA GLY A 292 16.86 20.23 -14.11
C GLY A 292 15.49 20.11 -13.47
N ALA A 293 14.85 21.24 -13.16
CA ALA A 293 13.50 21.28 -12.60
C ALA A 293 12.46 20.65 -13.54
N ARG A 294 12.65 20.73 -14.86
CA ARG A 294 11.80 20.05 -15.85
C ARG A 294 11.98 18.53 -15.80
N LEU A 295 13.22 18.06 -15.76
CA LEU A 295 13.53 16.63 -15.70
C LEU A 295 13.04 15.99 -14.39
N GLU A 296 13.16 16.69 -13.26
CA GLU A 296 12.63 16.23 -11.97
C GLU A 296 11.10 16.13 -11.99
N ARG A 297 10.42 17.13 -12.54
CA ARG A 297 8.96 17.09 -12.74
C ARG A 297 8.55 15.91 -13.62
N GLU A 298 9.27 15.65 -14.69
CA GLU A 298 9.00 14.52 -15.57
C GLU A 298 9.25 13.17 -14.86
N ALA A 299 10.33 13.07 -14.07
CA ALA A 299 10.62 11.88 -13.28
C ALA A 299 9.54 11.62 -12.21
N ALA A 300 9.06 12.65 -11.53
CA ALA A 300 7.99 12.55 -10.54
C ALA A 300 6.68 12.06 -11.18
N LEU A 301 6.27 12.65 -12.31
CA LEU A 301 5.09 12.22 -13.06
C LEU A 301 5.21 10.77 -13.55
N ARG A 302 6.40 10.35 -14.02
CA ARG A 302 6.65 8.96 -14.42
C ARG A 302 6.54 8.00 -13.23
N HIS A 303 7.06 8.39 -12.06
CA HIS A 303 6.97 7.58 -10.85
C HIS A 303 5.53 7.42 -10.36
N GLU A 304 4.75 8.50 -10.38
CA GLU A 304 3.32 8.47 -10.05
C GLU A 304 2.54 7.56 -11.02
N ALA A 305 2.77 7.70 -12.33
CA ALA A 305 2.13 6.86 -13.35
C ALA A 305 2.49 5.37 -13.17
N GLN A 306 3.75 5.05 -12.84
CA GLN A 306 4.16 3.68 -12.53
C GLN A 306 3.46 3.13 -11.29
N THR A 307 3.29 3.95 -10.25
CA THR A 307 2.60 3.57 -9.03
C THR A 307 1.12 3.26 -9.30
N ILE A 308 0.44 4.11 -10.07
CA ILE A 308 -0.95 3.88 -10.49
C ILE A 308 -1.06 2.60 -11.32
N LEU A 309 -0.18 2.40 -12.30
CA LEU A 309 -0.17 1.20 -13.13
C LEU A 309 0.04 -0.07 -12.29
N GLN A 310 0.90 -0.02 -11.28
CA GLN A 310 1.14 -1.14 -10.37
C GLN A 310 -0.08 -1.44 -9.50
N GLN A 311 -0.77 -0.41 -9.00
CA GLN A 311 -2.02 -0.58 -8.24
C GLN A 311 -3.14 -1.18 -9.10
N GLU A 312 -3.32 -0.71 -10.33
CA GLU A 312 -4.32 -1.26 -11.25
C GLU A 312 -3.99 -2.71 -11.63
N ARG A 313 -2.72 -3.04 -11.84
CA ARG A 313 -2.29 -4.42 -12.09
C ARG A 313 -2.62 -5.34 -10.91
N GLN A 314 -2.34 -4.90 -9.68
CA GLN A 314 -2.68 -5.67 -8.49
C GLN A 314 -4.20 -5.88 -8.37
N ARG A 315 -5.01 -4.85 -8.63
CA ARG A 315 -6.49 -4.97 -8.64
C ARG A 315 -6.99 -5.98 -9.66
N LEU A 316 -6.40 -5.98 -10.87
CA LEU A 316 -6.75 -6.94 -11.90
C LEU A 316 -6.35 -8.37 -11.51
N ASP A 317 -5.19 -8.55 -10.89
CA ASP A 317 -4.75 -9.87 -10.41
C ASP A 317 -5.68 -10.39 -9.30
N ASP A 318 -6.08 -9.54 -8.34
CA ASP A 318 -7.01 -9.89 -7.26
C ASP A 318 -8.40 -10.27 -7.81
N LEU A 319 -8.94 -9.47 -8.75
CA LEU A 319 -10.23 -9.76 -9.40
C LEU A 319 -10.17 -11.05 -10.21
N THR A 320 -9.05 -11.31 -10.89
CA THR A 320 -8.85 -12.55 -11.65
C THR A 320 -8.86 -13.76 -10.73
N ALA A 321 -8.19 -13.68 -9.57
CA ALA A 321 -8.19 -14.74 -8.57
C ALA A 321 -9.59 -14.99 -8.00
N GLU A 322 -10.36 -13.94 -7.71
CA GLU A 322 -11.74 -14.07 -7.24
C GLU A 322 -12.64 -14.77 -8.29
N LEU A 323 -12.56 -14.34 -9.54
CA LEU A 323 -13.34 -14.96 -10.63
C LEU A 323 -12.96 -16.43 -10.84
N GLN A 324 -11.67 -16.77 -10.72
CA GLN A 324 -11.21 -18.16 -10.78
C GLN A 324 -11.81 -19.02 -9.65
N LEU A 325 -11.85 -18.50 -8.42
CA LEU A 325 -12.48 -19.18 -7.29
C LEU A 325 -13.99 -19.37 -7.51
N GLN A 326 -14.68 -18.35 -7.99
CA GLN A 326 -16.12 -18.45 -8.29
C GLN A 326 -16.40 -19.47 -9.40
N LEU A 327 -15.58 -19.48 -10.47
CA LEU A 327 -15.69 -20.47 -11.54
C LEU A 327 -15.43 -21.88 -11.02
N HIS A 328 -14.43 -22.07 -10.16
CA HIS A 328 -14.14 -23.36 -9.55
C HIS A 328 -15.34 -23.87 -8.71
N HIS A 329 -15.88 -23.02 -7.84
CA HIS A 329 -17.06 -23.36 -7.04
C HIS A 329 -18.28 -23.72 -7.91
N ARG A 330 -18.54 -22.92 -8.96
CA ARG A 330 -19.64 -23.22 -9.91
C ARG A 330 -19.42 -24.54 -10.64
N THR A 331 -18.18 -24.84 -11.02
CA THR A 331 -17.83 -26.10 -11.70
C THR A 331 -18.11 -27.30 -10.79
N LEU A 332 -17.71 -27.23 -9.51
CA LEU A 332 -18.00 -28.27 -8.53
C LEU A 332 -19.52 -28.44 -8.32
N HIS A 333 -20.26 -27.33 -8.23
CA HIS A 333 -21.71 -27.38 -8.07
C HIS A 333 -22.41 -28.02 -9.27
N VAL A 334 -21.99 -27.69 -10.50
CA VAL A 334 -22.51 -28.34 -11.71
C VAL A 334 -22.24 -29.83 -11.69
N ALA A 335 -21.03 -30.26 -11.35
CA ALA A 335 -20.69 -31.69 -11.25
C ALA A 335 -21.55 -32.42 -10.19
N GLU A 336 -21.86 -31.76 -9.08
CA GLU A 336 -22.76 -32.30 -8.05
C GLU A 336 -24.21 -32.42 -8.56
N LEU A 337 -24.71 -31.41 -9.27
CA LEU A 337 -26.05 -31.45 -9.87
C LEU A 337 -26.14 -32.55 -10.94
N GLU A 338 -25.11 -32.72 -11.76
CA GLU A 338 -25.03 -33.79 -12.76
C GLU A 338 -25.05 -35.18 -12.09
N ARG A 339 -24.34 -35.36 -10.97
CA ARG A 339 -24.38 -36.59 -10.18
C ARG A 339 -25.80 -36.89 -9.67
N HIS A 340 -26.45 -35.91 -9.04
CA HIS A 340 -27.81 -36.07 -8.53
C HIS A 340 -28.83 -36.34 -9.64
N ALA A 341 -28.71 -35.66 -10.79
CA ALA A 341 -29.55 -35.92 -11.95
C ALA A 341 -29.36 -37.35 -12.48
N GLY A 342 -28.11 -37.86 -12.49
CA GLY A 342 -27.81 -39.25 -12.84
C GLY A 342 -28.46 -40.26 -11.89
N GLU A 343 -28.39 -40.02 -10.58
CA GLU A 343 -29.02 -40.86 -9.55
C GLU A 343 -30.55 -40.89 -9.70
N LEU A 344 -31.17 -39.72 -9.86
CA LEU A 344 -32.62 -39.61 -10.11
C LEU A 344 -33.04 -40.33 -11.39
N ALA A 345 -32.26 -40.19 -12.47
CA ALA A 345 -32.52 -40.90 -13.72
C ALA A 345 -32.40 -42.42 -13.57
N GLN A 346 -31.52 -42.91 -12.71
CA GLN A 346 -31.41 -44.34 -12.37
C GLN A 346 -32.60 -44.81 -11.54
N GLN A 347 -32.99 -44.06 -10.50
CA GLN A 347 -34.16 -44.36 -9.68
C GLN A 347 -35.44 -44.39 -10.51
N LEU A 348 -35.61 -43.42 -11.41
CA LEU A 348 -36.75 -43.39 -12.31
C LEU A 348 -36.77 -44.64 -13.21
N ARG A 349 -35.63 -45.02 -13.80
CA ARG A 349 -35.51 -46.25 -14.59
C ARG A 349 -35.91 -47.50 -13.79
N GLN A 350 -35.43 -47.63 -12.55
CA GLN A 350 -35.80 -48.74 -11.67
C GLN A 350 -37.31 -48.75 -11.35
N LYS A 351 -37.89 -47.58 -11.03
CA LYS A 351 -39.32 -47.46 -10.74
C LYS A 351 -40.17 -47.78 -11.98
N THR A 352 -39.77 -47.34 -13.16
CA THR A 352 -40.45 -47.67 -14.42
C THR A 352 -40.38 -49.17 -14.73
N GLN A 353 -39.23 -49.81 -14.51
CA GLN A 353 -39.09 -51.27 -14.65
C GLN A 353 -40.00 -52.02 -13.67
N HIS A 354 -39.99 -51.62 -12.40
CA HIS A 354 -40.85 -52.24 -11.39
C HIS A 354 -42.34 -52.04 -11.67
N ALA A 355 -42.74 -50.86 -12.16
CA ALA A 355 -44.13 -50.62 -12.58
C ALA A 355 -44.52 -51.56 -13.74
N ALA A 356 -43.66 -51.74 -14.74
CA ALA A 356 -43.91 -52.66 -15.84
C ALA A 356 -43.99 -54.12 -15.38
N GLU A 357 -43.22 -54.53 -14.37
CA GLU A 357 -43.33 -55.86 -13.74
C GLU A 357 -44.68 -56.03 -13.02
N LEU A 358 -45.10 -55.03 -12.24
CA LEU A 358 -46.40 -55.05 -11.55
C LEU A 358 -47.57 -55.11 -12.54
N GLU A 359 -47.49 -54.37 -13.65
CA GLU A 359 -48.49 -54.43 -14.72
C GLU A 359 -48.60 -55.84 -15.31
N ARG A 360 -47.48 -56.51 -15.61
CA ARG A 360 -47.51 -57.91 -16.08
C ARG A 360 -48.13 -58.86 -15.06
N HIS A 361 -47.78 -58.74 -13.79
CA HIS A 361 -48.37 -59.58 -12.73
C HIS A 361 -49.88 -59.33 -12.59
N ALA A 362 -50.34 -58.07 -12.73
CA ALA A 362 -51.75 -57.75 -12.71
C ALA A 362 -52.49 -58.35 -13.91
N GLU A 363 -51.88 -58.35 -15.10
CA GLU A 363 -52.43 -59.01 -16.29
C GLU A 363 -52.53 -60.53 -16.12
N GLU A 364 -51.50 -61.16 -15.58
CA GLU A 364 -51.49 -62.60 -15.27
C GLU A 364 -52.59 -62.97 -14.27
N LEU A 365 -52.70 -62.22 -13.17
CA LEU A 365 -53.77 -62.39 -12.18
C LEU A 365 -55.16 -62.21 -12.81
N ALA A 366 -55.34 -61.21 -13.68
CA ALA A 366 -56.59 -60.99 -14.39
C ALA A 366 -56.93 -62.15 -15.35
N GLN A 367 -55.92 -62.78 -15.95
CA GLN A 367 -56.10 -63.97 -16.79
C GLN A 367 -56.49 -65.19 -15.94
N GLN A 368 -55.79 -65.42 -14.81
CA GLN A 368 -56.13 -66.50 -13.87
C GLN A 368 -57.56 -66.35 -13.34
N LEU A 369 -57.97 -65.12 -12.98
CA LEU A 369 -59.32 -64.84 -12.50
C LEU A 369 -60.38 -65.12 -13.58
N ARG A 370 -60.08 -64.79 -14.85
CA ARG A 370 -60.94 -65.14 -16.00
C ARG A 370 -61.07 -66.66 -16.17
N GLN A 371 -59.97 -67.40 -16.07
CA GLN A 371 -59.99 -68.87 -16.13
C GLN A 371 -60.81 -69.47 -14.98
N GLN A 372 -60.60 -69.01 -13.75
CA GLN A 372 -61.38 -69.47 -12.59
C GLN A 372 -62.88 -69.18 -12.75
N ARG A 373 -63.26 -68.00 -13.26
CA ARG A 373 -64.67 -67.68 -13.56
C ARG A 373 -65.27 -68.58 -14.63
N SER A 374 -64.52 -68.88 -15.69
CA SER A 374 -64.96 -69.82 -16.73
C SER A 374 -65.19 -71.22 -16.14
N HIS A 375 -64.26 -71.68 -15.30
CA HIS A 375 -64.37 -72.97 -14.63
C HIS A 375 -65.55 -73.02 -13.66
N ALA A 376 -65.79 -71.94 -12.89
CA ALA A 376 -66.95 -71.83 -12.02
C ALA A 376 -68.26 -71.88 -12.83
N ALA A 377 -68.34 -71.20 -13.97
CA ALA A 377 -69.52 -71.24 -14.85
C ALA A 377 -69.75 -72.64 -15.47
N GLU A 378 -68.68 -73.39 -15.78
CA GLU A 378 -68.77 -74.80 -16.18
C GLU A 378 -69.34 -75.67 -15.05
N LEU A 379 -68.83 -75.51 -13.83
CA LEU A 379 -69.33 -76.23 -12.65
C LEU A 379 -70.80 -75.92 -12.38
N GLU A 380 -71.22 -74.65 -12.50
CA GLU A 380 -72.63 -74.26 -12.39
C GLU A 380 -73.51 -74.92 -13.46
N ARG A 381 -73.02 -75.00 -14.70
CA ARG A 381 -73.72 -75.68 -15.79
C ARG A 381 -73.89 -77.18 -15.50
N HIS A 382 -72.81 -77.85 -15.08
CA HIS A 382 -72.85 -79.27 -14.71
C HIS A 382 -73.79 -79.50 -13.52
N ALA A 383 -73.80 -78.60 -12.52
CA ALA A 383 -74.74 -78.67 -11.41
C ALA A 383 -76.20 -78.51 -11.88
N GLY A 384 -76.45 -77.63 -12.85
CA GLY A 384 -77.75 -77.47 -13.50
C GLY A 384 -78.20 -78.73 -14.25
N GLU A 385 -77.31 -79.34 -15.04
CA GLU A 385 -77.56 -80.60 -15.76
C GLU A 385 -77.87 -81.76 -14.79
N LEU A 386 -77.10 -81.89 -13.71
CA LEU A 386 -77.35 -82.88 -12.66
C LEU A 386 -78.69 -82.64 -11.95
N SER A 387 -79.08 -81.38 -11.73
CA SER A 387 -80.38 -81.02 -11.16
C SER A 387 -81.54 -81.39 -12.10
N ALA A 388 -81.40 -81.13 -13.40
CA ALA A 388 -82.38 -81.54 -14.40
C ALA A 388 -82.53 -83.06 -14.48
N LEU A 389 -81.41 -83.79 -14.48
CA LEU A 389 -81.40 -85.25 -14.50
C LEU A 389 -82.03 -85.84 -13.23
N THR A 390 -81.74 -85.26 -12.06
CA THR A 390 -82.39 -85.70 -10.80
C THR A 390 -83.88 -85.39 -10.80
N HIS A 391 -84.33 -84.30 -11.42
CA HIS A 391 -85.75 -84.02 -11.60
C HIS A 391 -86.42 -85.06 -12.52
N GLU A 392 -85.80 -85.41 -13.64
CA GLU A 392 -86.29 -86.42 -14.58
C GLU A 392 -86.38 -87.81 -13.94
N LEU A 393 -85.34 -88.23 -13.21
CA LEU A 393 -85.34 -89.48 -12.43
C LEU A 393 -86.48 -89.50 -11.40
N ARG A 394 -86.73 -88.39 -10.70
CA ARG A 394 -87.87 -88.28 -9.77
C ARG A 394 -89.21 -88.42 -10.49
N GLN A 395 -89.38 -87.82 -11.67
CA GLN A 395 -90.59 -87.99 -12.47
C GLN A 395 -90.78 -89.43 -12.92
N GLN A 396 -89.71 -90.10 -13.36
CA GLN A 396 -89.76 -91.53 -13.73
C GLN A 396 -90.14 -92.41 -12.54
N VAL A 397 -89.57 -92.17 -11.36
CA VAL A 397 -89.94 -92.89 -10.12
C VAL A 397 -91.41 -92.64 -9.79
N HIS A 398 -91.91 -91.42 -9.90
CA HIS A 398 -93.32 -91.10 -9.66
C HIS A 398 -94.25 -91.79 -10.67
N HIS A 399 -93.88 -91.78 -11.95
CA HIS A 399 -94.63 -92.48 -13.01
C HIS A 399 -94.67 -94.00 -12.76
N LYS A 400 -93.51 -94.62 -12.46
CA LYS A 400 -93.45 -96.04 -12.11
C LYS A 400 -94.26 -96.35 -10.84
N GLY A 401 -94.24 -95.46 -9.85
CA GLY A 401 -95.07 -95.58 -8.64
C GLY A 401 -96.57 -95.62 -8.94
N ARG A 402 -97.07 -94.76 -9.84
CA ARG A 402 -98.47 -94.81 -10.30
C ARG A 402 -98.79 -96.13 -11.00
N HIS A 403 -97.89 -96.62 -11.84
CA HIS A 403 -98.11 -97.85 -12.58
C HIS A 403 -98.15 -99.09 -11.66
N VAL A 404 -97.35 -99.09 -10.59
CA VAL A 404 -97.44 -100.12 -9.54
C VAL A 404 -98.80 -100.07 -8.84
N GLN A 405 -99.31 -98.88 -8.49
CA GLN A 405 -100.64 -98.75 -7.89
C GLN A 405 -101.78 -99.24 -8.81
N GLU A 406 -101.68 -99.01 -10.13
CA GLU A 406 -102.64 -99.54 -11.10
C GLU A 406 -102.60 -101.06 -11.15
N LEU A 407 -101.41 -101.67 -11.15
CA LEU A 407 -101.25 -103.12 -11.13
C LEU A 407 -101.78 -103.76 -9.83
N GLU A 408 -101.56 -103.11 -8.68
CA GLU A 408 -102.12 -103.55 -7.40
C GLU A 408 -103.65 -103.50 -7.40
N ALA A 409 -104.24 -102.44 -7.96
CA ALA A 409 -105.70 -102.32 -8.11
C ALA A 409 -106.27 -103.42 -9.03
N HIS A 410 -105.60 -103.70 -10.15
CA HIS A 410 -106.02 -104.75 -11.09
C HIS A 410 -105.88 -106.16 -10.50
N SER A 411 -104.83 -106.40 -9.71
CA SER A 411 -104.65 -107.66 -8.97
C SER A 411 -105.77 -107.87 -7.94
N GLY A 412 -106.12 -106.83 -7.19
CA GLY A 412 -107.24 -106.89 -6.23
C GLY A 412 -108.59 -107.17 -6.90
N GLU A 413 -108.81 -106.65 -8.11
CA GLU A 413 -110.03 -106.90 -8.89
C GLU A 413 -110.10 -108.36 -9.41
N LEU A 414 -108.96 -108.94 -9.78
CA LEU A 414 -108.85 -110.34 -10.19
C LEU A 414 -109.06 -111.32 -9.03
N GLU A 415 -108.51 -111.03 -7.85
CA GLU A 415 -108.72 -111.86 -6.64
C GLU A 415 -110.20 -111.86 -6.22
N ALA A 416 -110.88 -110.72 -6.28
CA ALA A 416 -112.31 -110.63 -5.99
C ALA A 416 -113.17 -111.46 -6.97
N ARG A 417 -112.79 -111.51 -8.26
CA ARG A 417 -113.46 -112.36 -9.26
C ARG A 417 -113.22 -113.85 -9.02
N LEU A 418 -112.02 -114.23 -8.60
CA LEU A 418 -111.67 -115.62 -8.31
C LEU A 418 -112.50 -116.17 -7.15
N LEU A 419 -112.61 -115.38 -6.07
CA LEU A 419 -113.45 -115.69 -4.90
C LEU A 419 -114.94 -115.83 -5.26
N ALA A 420 -115.46 -115.00 -6.17
CA ALA A 420 -116.84 -115.08 -6.63
C ALA A 420 -117.12 -116.36 -7.44
N LEU A 421 -116.19 -116.77 -8.32
CA LEU A 421 -116.28 -117.98 -9.13
C LEU A 421 -116.14 -119.26 -8.31
N GLU A 422 -115.29 -119.26 -7.29
CA GLU A 422 -115.15 -120.39 -6.37
C GLU A 422 -116.42 -120.61 -5.52
N ALA A 423 -117.09 -119.53 -5.11
CA ALA A 423 -118.38 -119.60 -4.42
C ALA A 423 -119.51 -120.15 -5.31
N GLU A 424 -119.56 -119.76 -6.59
CA GLU A 424 -120.52 -120.33 -7.57
C GLU A 424 -120.27 -121.82 -7.84
N HIS A 425 -119.01 -122.24 -7.95
CA HIS A 425 -118.64 -123.63 -8.20
C HIS A 425 -118.99 -124.55 -7.00
N ALA A 426 -118.80 -124.06 -5.77
CA ALA A 426 -119.20 -124.78 -4.57
C ALA A 426 -120.73 -124.95 -4.45
N ALA A 427 -121.51 -123.95 -4.88
CA ALA A 427 -122.98 -124.01 -4.90
C ALA A 427 -123.52 -124.99 -5.97
N LEU A 428 -122.85 -125.11 -7.12
CA LEU A 428 -123.21 -126.06 -8.19
C LEU A 428 -122.96 -127.53 -7.81
N LEU A 429 -121.88 -127.83 -7.08
CA LEU A 429 -121.53 -129.20 -6.68
C LEU A 429 -122.41 -129.73 -5.52
N GLY A 430 -123.08 -128.85 -4.77
CA GLY A 430 -124.02 -129.22 -3.69
C GLY A 430 -125.46 -129.49 -4.14
N SER A 431 -125.83 -129.14 -5.39
CA SER A 431 -127.22 -129.12 -5.87
C SER A 431 -127.82 -130.51 -6.16
N THR A 432 -129.10 -130.69 -5.79
CA THR A 432 -129.89 -131.93 -5.91
C THR A 432 -130.12 -132.38 -7.36
N SER A 433 -130.05 -131.49 -8.36
CA SER A 433 -130.07 -131.87 -9.78
C SER A 433 -128.74 -132.48 -10.26
N TRP A 434 -127.61 -132.14 -9.62
CA TRP A 434 -126.28 -132.71 -9.90
C TRP A 434 -126.14 -134.15 -9.38
N LYS A 435 -126.78 -134.48 -8.24
CA LYS A 435 -126.78 -135.84 -7.67
C LYS A 435 -127.75 -136.81 -8.38
N VAL A 436 -128.86 -136.33 -8.95
CA VAL A 436 -129.88 -137.18 -9.61
C VAL A 436 -129.55 -137.52 -11.07
N THR A 437 -128.73 -136.70 -11.76
CA THR A 437 -128.36 -136.92 -13.18
C THR A 437 -127.05 -137.70 -13.39
N HIS A 438 -126.45 -138.21 -12.31
CA HIS A 438 -125.21 -138.99 -12.32
C HIS A 438 -125.23 -140.26 -13.21
N PRO A 439 -126.35 -141.03 -13.33
CA PRO A 439 -126.38 -142.20 -14.21
C PRO A 439 -126.37 -141.84 -15.71
N LEU A 440 -126.95 -140.69 -16.10
CA LEU A 440 -127.11 -140.28 -17.50
C LEU A 440 -125.87 -139.55 -18.08
N ARG A 441 -124.97 -139.03 -17.24
CA ARG A 441 -123.73 -138.36 -17.69
C ARG A 441 -122.57 -139.31 -17.98
N ARG A 442 -122.68 -140.59 -17.58
CA ARG A 442 -121.74 -141.64 -18.00
C ARG A 442 -121.90 -142.02 -19.49
N MET A 443 -122.98 -141.58 -20.15
CA MET A 443 -123.23 -141.86 -21.57
C MET A 443 -122.92 -140.70 -22.54
N SER A 444 -122.71 -139.45 -22.07
CA SER A 444 -122.40 -138.31 -22.97
C SER A 444 -120.91 -137.94 -23.08
N LEU A 445 -120.03 -138.52 -22.27
CA LEU A 445 -118.56 -138.37 -22.39
C LEU A 445 -117.88 -139.43 -23.28
N ALA A 446 -118.67 -140.21 -24.02
CA ALA A 446 -118.19 -141.05 -25.13
C ALA A 446 -118.16 -140.31 -26.48
N LEU A 447 -118.63 -139.06 -26.56
CA LEU A 447 -118.67 -138.27 -27.81
C LEU A 447 -118.26 -136.82 -27.55
N ARG A 448 -116.96 -136.56 -27.47
CA ARG A 448 -116.30 -135.31 -27.88
C ARG A 448 -114.78 -135.39 -27.69
N ARG A 449 -114.11 -135.67 -28.80
CA ARG A 449 -112.72 -135.30 -29.13
C ARG A 449 -112.77 -133.88 -29.76
N PRO A 450 -111.64 -133.22 -30.13
CA PRO A 450 -110.40 -132.87 -29.42
C PRO A 450 -109.95 -131.40 -29.76
N LYS A 451 -108.68 -131.06 -29.42
CA LYS A 451 -107.63 -130.39 -30.25
C LYS A 451 -107.04 -129.07 -29.74
N THR A 452 -105.70 -129.04 -29.95
CA THR A 452 -104.68 -127.99 -29.85
C THR A 452 -104.27 -127.53 -28.47
#